data_AF-A0A0G1VIH9-F1
#
_entry.id   AF-A0A0G1VIH9-F1
#
_cell.length_a   1.000
_cell.length_b   1.000
_cell.length_c   1.000
_cell.angle_alpha   90.00
_cell.angle_beta   90.00
_cell.angle_gamma   90.00
#
_symmetry.space_group_name_H-M   'P 1'
#
loop_
_entity.id
_entity.type
_entity.pdbx_description
1 polymer ?
#
loop_
_entity_poly.entity_id
_entity_poly.type
_entity_poly.pdbx_seq_one_letter_code
_entity_poly.pdbx_strand_id
1 'polypeptide(L)'
;MIERDFEIGFQNQRITYNPQGSGKVYTINEFYSFLQETFAKPQYMNYEIPIEAGSKTKYSLAGGWVMDEEALKHLKGGNLVLEVRDLDGSKFKELSESLKIS
;
A
#
# COMPACT_ATOMS: atom_id res chain seq x y z
N MET A 1 -7.65 13.87 -0.63
CA MET A 1 -8.28 12.65 -1.20
C MET A 1 -7.14 11.68 -1.42
N ILE A 2 -7.29 10.44 -1.00
CA ILE A 2 -6.20 9.45 -0.94
C ILE A 2 -5.46 9.28 -2.29
N GLU A 3 -6.19 9.41 -3.40
CA GLU A 3 -5.65 9.40 -4.78
C GLU A 3 -4.61 10.49 -5.11
N ARG A 4 -4.56 11.59 -4.33
CA ARG A 4 -3.55 12.65 -4.49
C ARG A 4 -2.32 12.42 -3.63
N ASP A 5 -2.47 11.56 -2.63
CA ASP A 5 -1.48 11.34 -1.59
C ASP A 5 -0.67 10.07 -1.86
N PHE A 6 -1.24 9.10 -2.58
CA PHE A 6 -0.54 7.89 -3.00
C PHE A 6 -0.38 7.84 -4.51
N GLU A 7 0.83 7.54 -4.95
CA GLU A 7 1.17 7.33 -6.36
C GLU A 7 1.36 5.83 -6.62
N ILE A 8 0.75 5.32 -7.69
CA ILE A 8 0.81 3.92 -8.10
C ILE A 8 1.62 3.83 -9.40
N GLY A 9 2.85 3.35 -9.27
CA GLY A 9 3.71 2.98 -10.38
C GLY A 9 3.36 1.60 -10.90
N PHE A 10 2.46 1.53 -11.90
CA PHE A 10 2.01 0.24 -12.46
C PHE A 10 3.10 -0.54 -13.20
N GLN A 11 4.08 0.15 -13.80
CA GLN A 11 5.16 -0.51 -14.57
C GLN A 11 6.26 -1.08 -13.68
N ASN A 12 6.54 -0.42 -12.55
CA ASN A 12 7.56 -0.82 -11.58
C ASN A 12 6.97 -1.44 -10.31
N GLN A 13 5.65 -1.69 -10.30
CA GLN A 13 4.90 -2.28 -9.20
C GLN A 13 5.22 -1.61 -7.85
N ARG A 14 5.21 -0.28 -7.83
CA ARG A 14 5.62 0.51 -6.67
C ARG A 14 4.49 1.43 -6.20
N ILE A 15 4.33 1.53 -4.88
CA ILE A 15 3.43 2.46 -4.23
C ILE A 15 4.27 3.44 -3.40
N THR A 16 4.09 4.73 -3.64
CA THR A 16 4.82 5.80 -2.93
C THR A 16 3.86 6.84 -2.38
N TYR A 17 4.30 7.59 -1.38
CA TYR A 17 3.60 8.77 -0.91
C TYR A 17 4.01 10.00 -1.72
N ASN A 18 3.05 10.81 -2.14
CA ASN A 18 3.29 12.11 -2.76
C ASN A 18 3.66 13.14 -1.66
N PRO A 19 4.90 13.69 -1.63
CA PRO A 19 5.31 14.66 -0.62
C PRO A 19 4.51 15.98 -0.66
N GLN A 20 3.86 16.28 -1.79
CA GLN A 20 2.97 17.43 -1.96
C GLN A 20 1.49 17.09 -1.70
N GLY A 21 1.22 15.87 -1.22
CA GLY A 21 -0.10 15.42 -0.80
C GLY A 21 -0.61 16.16 0.43
N SER A 22 -1.76 15.71 0.95
CA SER A 22 -2.46 16.38 2.03
C SER A 22 -1.84 16.20 3.42
N GLY A 23 -0.82 15.34 3.57
CA GLY A 23 -0.25 14.95 4.86
C GLY A 23 -1.19 14.09 5.72
N LYS A 24 -2.34 13.68 5.18
CA LYS A 24 -3.36 12.93 5.93
C LYS A 24 -2.92 11.48 6.14
N VAL A 25 -3.19 10.98 7.36
CA VAL A 25 -3.04 9.57 7.70
C VAL A 25 -4.36 8.83 7.43
N TYR A 26 -4.29 7.73 6.69
CA TYR A 26 -5.43 6.91 6.27
C TYR A 26 -5.44 5.57 6.98
N THR A 27 -6.63 5.00 7.17
CA THR A 27 -6.73 3.62 7.64
C THR A 27 -6.27 2.64 6.55
N ILE A 28 -5.75 1.47 6.92
CA ILE A 28 -5.42 0.44 5.92
C ILE A 28 -6.67 0.05 5.12
N ASN A 29 -7.86 0.09 5.73
CA ASN A 29 -9.11 -0.18 5.03
C ASN A 29 -9.42 0.87 3.96
N GLU A 30 -9.23 2.16 4.25
CA GLU A 30 -9.37 3.24 3.25
C GLU A 30 -8.37 3.05 2.10
N PHE A 31 -7.13 2.68 2.43
CA PHE A 31 -6.09 2.41 1.44
C PHE A 31 -6.41 1.17 0.58
N TYR A 32 -6.91 0.11 1.20
CA TYR A 32 -7.36 -1.10 0.51
C TYR A 32 -8.51 -0.79 -0.47
N SER A 33 -9.53 -0.05 -0.03
CA SER A 33 -10.64 0.37 -0.90
C SER A 33 -10.14 1.21 -2.07
N PHE A 34 -9.21 2.14 -1.82
CA PHE A 34 -8.59 2.94 -2.88
C PHE A 34 -7.87 2.09 -3.93
N LEU A 35 -7.12 1.07 -3.51
CA LEU A 35 -6.45 0.16 -4.43
C LEU A 35 -7.47 -0.65 -5.23
N GLN A 36 -8.51 -1.19 -4.60
CA GLN A 36 -9.57 -1.91 -5.33
C GLN A 36 -10.24 -1.04 -6.39
N GLU A 37 -10.63 0.19 -6.04
CA GLU A 37 -11.26 1.13 -6.97
C GLU A 37 -10.32 1.52 -8.11
N THR A 38 -9.03 1.67 -7.81
CA THR A 38 -8.04 2.05 -8.82
C THR A 38 -7.80 0.93 -9.82
N PHE A 39 -7.62 -0.31 -9.36
CA PHE A 39 -7.37 -1.45 -10.24
C PHE A 39 -8.63 -1.96 -10.96
N ALA A 40 -9.82 -1.59 -10.48
CA ALA A 40 -11.07 -1.83 -11.20
C ALA A 40 -11.24 -0.92 -12.43
N LYS A 41 -10.42 0.12 -12.62
CA LYS A 41 -10.53 1.03 -13.77
C LYS A 41 -10.07 0.33 -15.06
N PRO A 42 -10.73 0.56 -16.21
CA PRO A 42 -10.44 -0.17 -17.44
C PRO A 42 -8.99 -0.14 -17.92
N GLN A 43 -8.32 0.99 -17.76
CA GLN A 43 -6.92 1.14 -18.14
C GLN A 43 -5.95 0.34 -17.25
N TYR A 44 -6.40 -0.13 -16.08
CA TYR A 44 -5.58 -0.84 -15.10
C TYR A 44 -6.04 -2.28 -14.85
N MET A 45 -7.11 -2.75 -15.50
CA MET A 45 -7.65 -4.12 -15.33
C MET A 45 -6.67 -5.23 -15.72
N ASN A 46 -5.63 -4.92 -16.51
CA ASN A 46 -4.58 -5.88 -16.87
C ASN A 46 -3.53 -6.08 -15.77
N TYR A 47 -3.52 -5.23 -14.74
CA TYR A 47 -2.59 -5.34 -13.62
C TYR A 47 -3.21 -6.12 -12.47
N GLU A 48 -2.39 -6.96 -11.83
CA GLU A 48 -2.79 -7.66 -10.62
C GLU A 48 -2.93 -6.68 -9.45
N ILE A 49 -4.00 -6.83 -8.68
CA ILE A 49 -4.28 -6.00 -7.50
C ILE A 49 -3.18 -6.23 -6.45
N PRO A 50 -2.54 -5.18 -5.93
CA PRO A 50 -1.31 -5.30 -5.15
C PRO A 50 -1.55 -5.69 -3.68
N ILE A 51 -2.80 -5.89 -3.27
CA ILE A 51 -3.16 -6.07 -1.86
C ILE A 51 -4.19 -7.19 -1.68
N GLU A 52 -3.90 -8.09 -0.75
CA GLU A 52 -4.77 -9.19 -0.36
C GLU A 52 -5.29 -8.99 1.07
N ALA A 53 -6.58 -9.25 1.29
CA ALA A 53 -7.18 -9.22 2.62
C ALA A 53 -7.15 -10.62 3.24
N GLY A 54 -6.30 -10.84 4.24
CA GLY A 54 -6.25 -12.08 5.03
C GLY A 54 -7.28 -12.11 6.17
N SER A 55 -7.65 -10.94 6.71
CA SER A 55 -8.75 -10.76 7.67
C SER A 55 -9.25 -9.31 7.64
N LYS A 56 -10.26 -8.98 8.47
CA LYS A 56 -10.81 -7.61 8.56
C LYS A 56 -9.79 -6.52 8.88
N THR A 57 -8.66 -6.90 9.47
CA THR A 57 -7.59 -5.98 9.86
C THR A 57 -6.22 -6.52 9.49
N LYS A 58 -6.14 -7.54 8.62
CA LYS A 58 -4.87 -8.12 8.19
C LYS A 58 -4.81 -8.07 6.67
N TYR A 59 -3.85 -7.34 6.17
CA TYR A 59 -3.64 -7.11 4.75
C TYR A 59 -2.22 -7.50 4.39
N SER A 60 -2.03 -8.02 3.17
CA SER A 60 -0.70 -8.37 2.65
C SER A 60 -0.49 -7.69 1.31
N LEU A 61 0.69 -7.10 1.09
CA LEU A 61 1.10 -6.66 -0.24
C LEU A 61 1.55 -7.89 -1.05
N ALA A 62 1.02 -8.05 -2.27
CA ALA A 62 1.17 -9.26 -3.10
C ALA A 62 1.69 -8.93 -4.51
N GLY A 63 1.94 -9.94 -5.33
CA GLY A 63 2.26 -9.77 -6.75
C GLY A 63 3.60 -9.08 -7.03
N GLY A 64 4.54 -9.10 -6.08
CA GLY A 64 5.85 -8.43 -6.20
C GLY A 64 5.81 -6.91 -6.03
N TRP A 65 4.67 -6.37 -5.61
CA TRP A 65 4.53 -4.95 -5.34
C TRP A 65 5.32 -4.53 -4.12
N VAL A 66 5.87 -3.31 -4.18
CA VAL A 66 6.65 -2.71 -3.11
C VAL A 66 6.06 -1.37 -2.67
N MET A 67 6.23 -1.04 -1.39
CA MET A 67 5.78 0.22 -0.82
C MET A 67 6.94 0.88 -0.07
N ASP A 68 7.09 2.19 -0.22
CA ASP A 68 8.12 2.93 0.52
C ASP A 68 7.73 3.24 1.97
N GLU A 69 8.73 3.57 2.79
CA GLU A 69 8.52 3.86 4.21
C GLU A 69 7.64 5.11 4.43
N GLU A 70 7.69 6.09 3.53
CA GLU A 70 6.86 7.30 3.64
C GLU A 70 5.38 7.00 3.44
N ALA A 71 5.02 6.12 2.49
CA ALA A 71 3.66 5.63 2.33
C ALA A 71 3.16 4.94 3.59
N LEU A 72 4.00 4.13 4.24
CA LEU A 72 3.65 3.42 5.47
C LEU A 72 3.34 4.35 6.65
N LYS A 73 4.13 5.42 6.82
CA LYS A 73 3.89 6.42 7.87
C LYS A 73 2.53 7.11 7.76
N HIS A 74 1.95 7.12 6.56
CA HIS A 74 0.64 7.69 6.29
C HIS A 74 -0.49 6.66 6.33
N LEU A 75 -0.21 5.43 6.79
CA LEU A 75 -1.20 4.40 7.06
C LEU A 75 -1.32 4.12 8.56
N LYS A 76 -2.53 3.83 9.03
CA LYS A 76 -2.83 3.46 10.42
C LYS A 76 -3.90 2.37 10.49
N GLY A 77 -4.01 1.72 11.65
CA GLY A 77 -5.15 0.87 11.97
C GLY A 77 -5.17 -0.45 11.18
N GLY A 78 -4.85 -1.54 11.87
CA GLY A 78 -4.72 -2.88 11.30
C GLY A 78 -3.27 -3.35 11.29
N ASN A 79 -3.08 -4.56 10.78
CA ASN A 79 -1.79 -5.18 10.56
C ASN A 79 -1.58 -5.26 9.04
N LEU A 80 -0.67 -4.46 8.52
CA LEU A 80 -0.21 -4.60 7.15
C LEU A 80 1.05 -5.44 7.15
N VAL A 81 0.98 -6.63 6.58
CA VAL A 81 2.14 -7.47 6.31
C VAL A 81 2.68 -7.05 4.95
N LEU A 82 3.87 -6.48 4.95
CA LEU A 82 4.51 -6.05 3.72
C LEU A 82 5.54 -7.09 3.33
N GLU A 83 5.50 -7.53 2.08
CA GLU A 83 6.73 -7.93 1.41
C GLU A 83 7.49 -6.65 1.04
N VAL A 84 8.15 -6.02 2.01
CA VAL A 84 9.11 -4.95 1.68
C VAL A 84 10.28 -5.63 1.01
N ARG A 85 10.47 -5.35 -0.27
CA ARG A 85 11.76 -5.57 -0.94
C ARG A 85 12.53 -4.26 -0.85
N ASP A 86 13.72 -4.31 -0.27
CA ASP A 86 14.68 -3.22 -0.42
C ASP A 86 14.91 -2.91 -1.91
N LEU A 87 15.26 -1.67 -2.25
CA LEU A 87 15.47 -1.20 -3.63
C LEU A 87 16.53 -2.02 -4.41
N ASP A 88 17.31 -2.84 -3.71
CA ASP A 88 18.34 -3.73 -4.25
C ASP A 88 17.87 -5.20 -4.39
N GLY A 89 16.58 -5.48 -4.14
CA GLY A 89 16.00 -6.82 -4.22
C GLY A 89 16.44 -7.78 -3.12
N SER A 90 17.17 -7.31 -2.10
CA SER A 90 17.89 -8.16 -1.15
C SER A 90 17.49 -7.92 0.30
N LYS A 91 16.22 -8.20 0.65
CA LYS A 91 15.77 -8.79 1.93
C LYS A 91 14.27 -8.59 2.11
N PHE A 92 13.66 -9.60 2.74
CA PHE A 92 12.33 -9.52 3.32
C PHE A 92 12.47 -8.91 4.71
N LYS A 93 11.85 -7.77 4.95
CA LYS A 93 11.50 -7.35 6.31
C LYS A 93 9.99 -7.50 6.42
N GLU A 94 9.54 -8.55 7.12
CA GLU A 94 8.15 -8.60 7.60
C GLU A 94 7.98 -7.44 8.59
N LEU A 95 7.56 -6.29 8.08
CA LEU A 95 7.11 -5.20 8.92
C LEU A 95 5.71 -5.56 9.40
N SER A 96 5.62 -6.41 10.42
CA SER A 96 4.38 -6.55 11.20
C SER A 96 4.29 -5.36 12.17
N GLU A 97 4.06 -4.17 11.63
CA GLU A 97 3.70 -3.05 12.49
C GLU A 97 2.25 -3.22 12.92
N SER A 98 2.06 -3.57 14.19
CA SER A 98 0.84 -3.26 14.91
C SER A 98 0.74 -1.74 14.97
N LEU A 99 0.08 -1.16 13.97
CA LEU A 99 -0.13 0.27 13.88
C LEU A 99 -1.08 0.65 15.03
N LYS A 100 -0.50 1.16 16.12
CA LYS A 100 -1.23 1.50 17.33
C LYS A 100 -2.36 2.48 16.98
N ILE A 101 -3.55 2.15 17.46
CA ILE A 101 -4.68 3.08 17.47
C ILE A 101 -4.34 4.12 18.55
N SER A 102 -3.82 5.28 18.15
CA SER A 102 -3.71 6.45 19.04
C SER A 102 -5.02 7.20 19.06
#